data_AF-A0A559SP38-F1
#
_entry.id   AF-A0A559SP38-F1
#
_cell.length_a   1.000
_cell.length_b   1.000
_cell.length_c   1.000
_cell.angle_alpha   90.00
_cell.angle_beta   90.00
_cell.angle_gamma   90.00
#
_symmetry.space_group_name_H-M   'P 1'
#
loop_
_entity.id
_entity.type
_entity.pdbx_description
1 polymer ?
#
loop_
_entity_poly.entity_id
_entity_poly.type
_entity_poly.pdbx_seq_one_letter_code
_entity_poly.pdbx_strand_id
1 'polypeptide(L)' 'METFDPAYQLSDLYYELQDLHQLTETVREILCEMDYVRQDGSRNTDLVRVAAMNRFISDTVGRMADFTSRYDKPANN' A
#
# COMPACT_ATOMS: atom_id res chain seq x y z
N MET A 1 -25.06 2.01 3.59
CA MET A 1 -25.03 1.02 4.68
C MET A 1 -24.33 -0.19 4.09
N GLU A 2 -23.01 -0.27 4.23
CA GLU A 2 -22.25 -1.43 3.72
C GLU A 2 -22.69 -2.66 4.50
N THR A 3 -23.30 -3.60 3.79
CA THR A 3 -23.62 -4.92 4.31
C THR A 3 -22.30 -5.66 4.42
N PHE A 4 -21.81 -5.86 5.65
CA PHE A 4 -20.70 -6.78 5.89
C PHE A 4 -21.08 -8.15 5.32
N ASP A 5 -20.26 -8.67 4.41
CA ASP A 5 -20.42 -10.01 3.89
C ASP A 5 -20.23 -10.99 5.08
N PRO A 6 -21.24 -11.81 5.42
CA PRO A 6 -21.12 -12.77 6.51
C PRO A 6 -20.00 -13.80 6.30
N ALA A 7 -19.41 -13.89 5.11
CA ALA A 7 -18.26 -14.74 4.80
C ALA A 7 -16.89 -14.06 4.99
N TYR A 8 -16.82 -12.75 5.25
CA TYR A 8 -15.54 -12.04 5.39
C TYR A 8 -14.79 -12.47 6.64
N GLN A 9 -13.66 -13.13 6.45
CA GLN A 9 -12.78 -13.59 7.52
C GLN A 9 -11.66 -12.58 7.78
N LEU A 10 -11.12 -12.56 9.00
CA LEU A 10 -9.97 -11.70 9.32
C LEU A 10 -8.71 -12.05 8.52
N SER A 11 -8.61 -13.27 8.00
CA SER A 11 -7.58 -13.67 7.04
C SER A 11 -7.72 -12.92 5.72
N ASP A 12 -8.94 -12.61 5.27
CA ASP A 12 -9.18 -11.88 4.02
C ASP A 12 -8.60 -10.47 4.12
N LEU A 13 -8.74 -9.83 5.29
CA LEU A 13 -8.10 -8.54 5.56
C LEU A 13 -6.57 -8.59 5.44
N TYR A 14 -5.93 -9.69 5.84
CA TYR A 14 -4.48 -9.86 5.67
C TYR A 14 -4.10 -9.89 4.19
N TYR A 15 -4.81 -10.70 3.38
CA TYR A 15 -4.57 -10.79 1.94
C TYR A 15 -4.84 -9.46 1.23
N GLU A 16 -5.94 -8.77 1.55
CA GLU A 16 -6.26 -7.46 0.97
C GLU A 16 -5.19 -6.40 1.30
N LEU A 17 -4.68 -6.39 2.54
CA LEU A 17 -3.59 -5.49 2.93
C LEU A 17 -2.28 -5.86 2.24
N GLN A 18 -2.01 -7.15 2.03
CA GLN A 18 -0.82 -7.60 1.31
C GLN A 18 -0.88 -7.19 -0.17
N ASP A 19 -2.02 -7.37 -0.82
CA ASP A 19 -2.25 -6.94 -2.21
C ASP A 19 -2.13 -5.42 -2.35
N LEU A 20 -2.72 -4.67 -1.42
CA LEU A 20 -2.61 -3.22 -1.40
C LEU A 20 -1.16 -2.76 -1.18
N HIS A 21 -0.41 -3.42 -0.28
CA HIS A 21 0.99 -3.11 -0.05
C HIS A 21 1.82 -3.30 -1.33
N GLN A 22 1.62 -4.43 -2.02
CA GLN A 22 2.29 -4.73 -3.29
C GLN A 22 1.96 -3.69 -4.37
N LEU A 23 0.71 -3.25 -4.46
CA LEU A 23 0.30 -2.18 -5.37
C LEU A 23 1.01 -0.86 -5.04
N THR A 24 1.08 -0.49 -3.76
CA THR A 24 1.72 0.77 -3.35
C THR A 24 3.23 0.75 -3.54
N GLU A 25 3.89 -0.39 -3.38
CA GLU A 25 5.31 -0.55 -3.75
C GLU A 25 5.52 -0.46 -5.26
N THR A 26 4.63 -1.05 -6.06
CA THR A 26 4.70 -0.92 -7.54
C THR A 26 4.58 0.55 -7.97
N VAL A 27 3.65 1.31 -7.38
CA VAL A 27 3.53 2.75 -7.64
C VAL A 27 4.79 3.49 -7.19
N ARG A 28 5.41 3.07 -6.08
CA ARG A 28 6.65 3.66 -5.57
C ARG A 28 7.81 3.45 -6.54
N GLU A 29 7.95 2.26 -7.09
CA GLU A 29 8.95 1.93 -8.10
C GLU A 29 8.80 2.82 -9.33
N ILE A 30 7.59 2.94 -9.87
CA ILE A 30 7.30 3.84 -11.00
C ILE A 30 7.69 5.28 -10.66
N LEU A 31 7.28 5.78 -9.48
CA LEU A 31 7.62 7.13 -9.05
C LEU A 31 9.13 7.33 -8.88
N CYS A 32 9.88 6.30 -8.49
CA CYS A 32 11.34 6.38 -8.37
C CYS A 32 12.05 6.43 -9.74
N GLU A 33 11.44 5.89 -10.79
CA GLU A 33 11.99 5.91 -12.15
C GLU A 33 11.68 7.20 -12.93
N MET A 34 10.69 7.98 -12.48
CA MET A 34 10.31 9.23 -13.14
C MET A 34 11.39 10.32 -13.04
N ASP A 35 11.51 11.15 -14.08
CA ASP A 35 12.24 12.41 -14.00
C ASP A 35 11.36 13.48 -13.35
N TYR A 36 11.90 14.12 -12.31
CA TYR A 36 11.22 15.15 -11.53
C TYR A 36 11.56 16.55 -12.07
N VAL A 37 12.27 16.65 -13.19
CA VAL A 37 12.59 17.92 -13.84
C VAL A 37 11.51 18.25 -14.88
N ARG A 38 10.97 19.47 -14.82
CA ARG A 38 10.03 20.01 -15.81
C ARG A 38 10.80 20.46 -17.06
N GLN A 39 10.09 20.72 -18.15
CA GLN A 39 10.70 21.18 -19.42
C GLN A 39 11.48 22.50 -19.28
N ASP A 40 11.15 23.33 -18.30
CA ASP A 40 11.86 24.58 -17.99
C ASP A 40 13.11 24.39 -17.10
N GLY A 41 13.46 23.14 -16.77
CA GLY A 41 14.58 22.80 -15.88
C GLY A 41 14.26 22.90 -14.39
N SER A 42 13.06 23.35 -14.01
CA SER A 42 12.66 23.41 -12.60
C SER A 42 12.26 22.04 -12.07
N ARG A 43 12.34 21.83 -10.74
CA ARG A 43 11.90 20.58 -10.11
C ARG A 43 10.39 20.58 -9.91
N ASN A 44 9.74 19.49 -10.29
CA ASN A 44 8.34 19.20 -10.04
C ASN A 44 8.12 18.81 -8.58
N THR A 45 7.90 19.81 -7.74
CA THR A 45 7.72 19.64 -6.28
C THR A 45 6.44 18.88 -5.92
N ASP A 46 5.43 18.88 -6.78
CA ASP A 46 4.19 18.14 -6.56
C ASP A 46 4.42 16.63 -6.67
N LEU A 47 5.19 16.20 -7.70
CA LEU A 47 5.61 14.80 -7.81
C LEU A 47 6.47 14.37 -6.62
N VAL A 48 7.37 15.24 -6.12
CA VAL A 48 8.15 14.95 -4.90
C VAL A 48 7.23 14.67 -3.72
N ARG A 49 6.18 15.48 -3.54
CA ARG A 49 5.20 15.27 -2.46
C ARG A 49 4.42 13.97 -2.65
N VAL A 50 3.98 13.67 -3.87
CA VAL A 50 3.26 12.43 -4.18
C VAL A 50 4.13 11.21 -3.89
N ALA A 51 5.40 11.22 -4.27
CA ALA A 51 6.35 10.15 -3.95
C ALA A 51 6.54 9.96 -2.44
N ALA A 52 6.64 11.06 -1.69
CA ALA A 52 6.72 11.00 -0.23
C ALA A 52 5.44 10.45 0.41
N MET A 53 4.26 10.84 -0.10
CA MET A 53 2.97 10.32 0.37
C MET A 53 2.83 8.84 0.05
N ASN A 54 3.17 8.41 -1.16
CA ASN A 54 3.10 7.00 -1.56
C ASN A 54 4.03 6.14 -0.71
N ARG A 55 5.24 6.61 -0.41
CA ARG A 55 6.14 5.94 0.53
C ARG A 55 5.49 5.75 1.90
N PHE A 56 4.92 6.82 2.47
CA PHE A 56 4.27 6.74 3.77
C PHE A 56 3.08 5.77 3.78
N ILE A 57 2.27 5.77 2.72
CA ILE A 57 1.15 4.85 2.55
C ILE A 57 1.68 3.41 2.50
N SER A 58 2.64 3.13 1.62
CA SER A 58 3.24 1.80 1.47
C SER A 58 3.80 1.26 2.79
N ASP A 59 4.64 2.06 3.47
CA ASP A 59 5.22 1.70 4.77
C ASP A 59 4.12 1.43 5.84
N THR A 60 2.98 2.12 5.75
CA THR A 60 1.87 1.93 6.70
C THR A 60 1.05 0.70 6.39
N VAL A 61 0.72 0.47 5.12
CA VAL A 61 -0.03 -0.72 4.68
C VAL A 61 0.80 -1.98 4.93
N GLY A 62 2.10 -1.96 4.65
CA GLY A 62 3.01 -3.08 4.96
C GLY A 62 3.01 -3.43 6.45
N ARG A 63 3.08 -2.42 7.34
CA ARG A 63 2.97 -2.65 8.79
C ARG A 63 1.61 -3.21 9.21
N MET A 64 0.53 -2.79 8.55
CA MET A 64 -0.81 -3.33 8.80
C MET A 64 -0.90 -4.80 8.37
N ALA A 65 -0.38 -5.14 7.17
CA ALA A 65 -0.30 -6.52 6.69
C ALA A 65 0.53 -7.40 7.63
N ASP A 66 1.71 -6.95 8.06
CA ASP A 66 2.54 -7.67 9.02
C ASP A 66 1.79 -7.93 10.33
N PHE A 67 1.05 -6.94 10.83
CA PHE A 67 0.27 -7.06 12.04
C PHE A 67 -0.91 -8.04 11.90
N THR A 68 -1.56 -8.06 10.73
CA THR A 68 -2.70 -8.94 10.46
C THR A 68 -2.30 -10.35 10.03
N SER A 69 -1.03 -10.60 9.68
CA SER A 69 -0.51 -11.93 9.31
C SER A 69 -0.80 -13.04 10.35
N ARG A 70 -0.98 -12.68 11.62
CA ARG A 70 -1.36 -13.62 12.67
C ARG A 70 -2.72 -14.27 12.47
N TYR A 71 -3.61 -13.64 11.69
CA TYR A 71 -4.96 -14.13 11.38
C TYR A 71 -4.99 -15.10 10.19
N ASP A 72 -3.87 -15.26 9.48
CA ASP A 72 -3.71 -16.23 8.38
C ASP A 72 -3.46 -17.67 8.89
N LYS A 73 -3.28 -17.85 10.21
CA LYS A 73 -3.03 -19.19 10.76
C LYS A 73 -4.34 -19.98 10.82
N PRO A 74 -4.34 -21.28 10.43
CA PRO A 74 -5.49 -22.14 10.65
C PRO A 74 -5.82 -22.14 12.15
N ALA A 75 -7.12 -22.09 12.48
CA ALA A 75 -7.58 -22.26 13.84
C ALA A 75 -7.02 -23.58 14.36
N ASN A 76 -6.02 -23.52 15.24
CA ASN A 76 -5.50 -24.72 15.89
C ASN A 76 -6.64 -25.31 16.74
N ASN A 77 -7.09 -26.50 16.35
CA ASN A 77 -7.95 -27.39 17.14
C ASN A 77 -7.36 -27.66 18.54
#